data_AF-A0A8R2H762-F1
#
_entry.id   AF-A0A8R2H762-F1
#
_cell.length_a   1.000
_cell.length_b   1.000
_cell.length_c   1.000
_cell.angle_alpha   90.00
_cell.angle_beta   90.00
_cell.angle_gamma   90.00
#
_symmetry.space_group_name_H-M   'P 1'
#
loop_
_entity.id
_entity.type
_entity.pdbx_description
1 polymer ?
#
loop_
_entity_poly.entity_id
_entity_poly.type
_entity_poly.pdbx_seq_one_letter_code
_entity_poly.pdbx_strand_id
1 'polypeptide(L)'
;MQFNIWYCFRCSGSNCCAQFHISCGIFAGYNYQIQQKRKHIALMYCNNHSYIPDQNKIVHINQKVWARHLQHKRISECRIIKIDKTPLGIVKFSDNTISDSITLNEIKNYADNFPPIDKMIHLKSGDKGLFLALNYKHIYTVEYKDGTSGCLFPDDICSLDEQFNSSLQRHAK
;
A
#
# COMPACT_ATOMS: atom_id res chain seq x y z
N MET A 1 8.17 17.99 17.37
CA MET A 1 8.12 16.72 18.13
C MET A 1 8.92 15.67 17.37
N GLN A 2 10.07 15.32 17.92
CA GLN A 2 11.01 14.32 17.42
C GLN A 2 10.45 12.94 17.77
N PHE A 3 10.12 12.12 16.77
CA PHE A 3 9.83 10.71 17.04
C PHE A 3 11.18 10.01 17.24
N ASN A 4 11.56 9.81 18.50
CA ASN A 4 12.80 9.13 18.85
C ASN A 4 12.70 7.65 18.47
N ILE A 5 13.61 7.19 17.60
CA ILE A 5 13.74 5.81 17.09
C ILE A 5 14.14 4.80 18.19
N TRP A 6 14.38 5.29 19.40
CA TRP A 6 14.62 4.48 20.61
C TRP A 6 13.33 4.01 21.29
N TYR A 7 12.16 4.43 20.81
CA TYR A 7 10.89 4.09 21.43
C TYR A 7 10.30 2.84 20.79
N CYS A 8 10.28 1.74 21.56
CA CYS A 8 9.57 0.54 21.19
C CYS A 8 8.06 0.84 21.12
N PHE A 9 7.43 0.51 19.99
CA PHE A 9 5.98 0.54 19.86
C PHE A 9 5.42 -0.78 20.41
N ARG A 10 4.47 -0.68 21.35
CA ARG A 10 3.78 -1.86 21.88
C ARG A 10 2.62 -2.22 20.95
N CYS A 11 2.49 -3.51 20.63
CA CYS A 11 1.36 -4.03 19.88
C CYS A 11 0.02 -3.55 20.47
N SER A 12 -0.86 -3.06 19.61
CA SER A 12 -2.17 -2.50 19.98
C SER A 12 -3.24 -3.56 20.28
N GLY A 13 -2.92 -4.86 20.14
CA GLY A 13 -3.79 -5.97 20.56
C GLY A 13 -3.93 -6.07 22.09
N SER A 14 -5.14 -6.38 22.57
CA SER A 14 -5.41 -6.53 24.01
C SER A 14 -4.52 -7.61 24.63
N ASN A 15 -3.97 -7.33 25.81
CA ASN A 15 -3.05 -8.22 26.54
C ASN A 15 -1.79 -8.68 25.76
N CYS A 16 -1.43 -8.00 24.67
CA CYS A 16 -0.18 -8.28 23.97
C CYS A 16 1.00 -7.55 24.62
N CYS A 17 2.11 -8.26 24.83
CA CYS A 17 3.37 -7.70 25.33
C CYS A 17 4.43 -7.52 24.23
N ALA A 18 4.10 -7.81 22.97
CA ALA A 18 5.03 -7.62 21.86
C ALA A 18 5.41 -6.14 21.71
N GLN A 19 6.72 -5.89 21.60
CA GLN A 19 7.32 -4.59 21.40
C GLN A 19 8.26 -4.66 20.21
N PHE A 20 8.24 -3.63 19.37
CA PHE A 20 9.07 -3.57 18.18
C PHE A 20 9.32 -2.12 17.79
N HIS A 21 10.46 -1.86 17.14
CA HIS A 21 10.61 -0.60 16.42
C HIS A 21 9.58 -0.56 15.28
N ILE A 22 9.01 0.62 15.04
CA ILE A 22 8.02 0.84 13.98
C ILE A 22 8.56 0.33 12.63
N SER A 23 9.79 0.72 12.27
CA SER A 23 10.43 0.28 11.03
C SER A 23 10.58 -1.25 10.96
N CYS A 24 11.02 -1.90 12.04
CA CYS A 24 11.16 -3.35 12.11
C CYS A 24 9.82 -4.07 11.96
N GLY A 25 8.76 -3.59 12.63
CA GLY A 25 7.45 -4.19 12.50
C GLY A 25 6.88 -4.05 11.09
N ILE A 26 7.02 -2.87 10.47
CA ILE A 26 6.56 -2.64 9.09
C ILE A 26 7.32 -3.56 8.12
N PHE A 27 8.65 -3.65 8.27
CA PHE A 27 9.47 -4.55 7.47
C PHE A 27 9.07 -6.02 7.65
N ALA A 28 8.69 -6.42 8.87
CA ALA A 28 8.17 -7.75 9.18
C ALA A 28 6.73 -7.99 8.69
N GLY A 29 6.10 -7.00 8.04
CA GLY A 29 4.73 -7.10 7.50
C GLY A 29 3.63 -6.91 8.53
N TYR A 30 3.92 -6.30 9.68
CA TYR A 30 2.95 -6.08 10.75
C TYR A 30 1.88 -5.09 10.30
N ASN A 31 0.62 -5.35 10.65
CA ASN A 31 -0.47 -4.44 10.31
C ASN A 31 -0.33 -3.12 11.09
N TYR A 32 -0.49 -1.99 10.40
CA TYR A 32 -0.46 -0.67 11.02
C TYR A 32 -1.56 0.23 10.45
N GLN A 33 -2.02 1.18 11.25
CA GLN A 33 -2.98 2.21 10.85
C GLN A 33 -2.40 3.60 11.08
N ILE A 34 -2.39 4.41 10.03
CA ILE A 34 -2.04 5.82 10.10
C ILE A 34 -3.30 6.62 10.44
N GLN A 35 -3.26 7.42 11.51
CA GLN A 35 -4.37 8.33 11.83
C GLN A 35 -4.45 9.45 10.79
N GLN A 36 -5.51 9.51 9.98
CA GLN A 36 -5.60 10.49 8.89
C GLN A 36 -5.56 11.96 9.35
N LYS A 37 -6.08 12.26 10.55
CA LYS A 37 -6.10 13.64 11.09
C LYS A 37 -4.77 14.09 11.67
N ARG A 38 -4.07 13.20 12.38
CA ARG A 38 -2.83 13.51 13.11
C ARG A 38 -1.57 12.93 12.47
N LYS A 39 -1.75 12.18 11.38
CA LYS A 39 -0.76 11.69 10.41
C LYS A 39 0.48 11.07 11.07
N HIS A 40 0.25 10.26 12.10
CA HIS A 40 1.21 9.37 12.73
C HIS A 40 0.64 7.95 12.75
N ILE A 41 1.50 6.94 12.89
CA ILE A 41 1.08 5.56 13.12
C ILE A 41 0.41 5.51 14.49
N ALA A 42 -0.89 5.32 14.50
CA ALA A 42 -1.71 5.34 15.71
C ALA A 42 -1.85 3.96 16.32
N LEU A 43 -1.88 2.94 15.47
CA LEU A 43 -2.05 1.54 15.86
C LEU A 43 -1.09 0.71 15.05
N MET A 44 -0.51 -0.30 15.72
CA MET A 44 0.34 -1.28 15.06
C MET A 44 0.20 -2.61 15.79
N TYR A 45 -0.02 -3.68 15.03
CA TYR A 45 -0.35 -4.99 15.54
C TYR A 45 0.75 -5.98 15.12
N CYS A 46 1.28 -6.76 16.06
CA CYS A 46 2.20 -7.84 15.71
C CYS A 46 1.49 -8.90 14.85
N ASN A 47 2.23 -9.80 14.19
CA ASN A 47 1.64 -10.82 13.33
C ASN A 47 0.51 -11.65 14.00
N ASN A 48 0.62 -11.94 15.30
CA ASN A 48 -0.41 -12.69 16.03
C ASN A 48 -1.69 -11.89 16.32
N HIS A 49 -1.64 -10.57 16.25
CA HIS A 49 -2.76 -9.67 16.50
C HIS A 49 -3.10 -8.79 15.30
N SER A 50 -2.41 -9.01 14.18
CA SER A 50 -2.71 -8.37 12.93
C SER A 50 -4.07 -8.89 12.53
N TYR A 51 -5.11 -8.09 12.79
CA TYR A 51 -6.31 -8.17 12.00
C TYR A 51 -5.87 -7.78 10.61
N ILE A 52 -5.54 -8.77 9.78
CA ILE A 52 -5.34 -8.59 8.36
C ILE A 52 -6.74 -8.20 7.87
N PRO A 53 -7.02 -6.92 7.56
CA PRO A 53 -8.32 -6.55 7.00
C PRO A 53 -8.46 -7.12 5.58
N ASP A 54 -7.39 -7.69 5.05
CA ASP A 54 -7.38 -8.51 3.86
C ASP A 54 -7.77 -9.95 4.22
N GLN A 55 -9.05 -10.12 4.55
CA GLN A 55 -9.73 -11.27 3.96
C GLN A 55 -9.67 -11.08 2.44
N ASN A 56 -8.56 -11.53 1.86
CA ASN A 56 -8.64 -12.52 0.80
C ASN A 56 -9.61 -12.15 -0.33
N LYS A 57 -9.35 -11.07 -1.07
CA LYS A 57 -9.32 -11.28 -2.52
C LYS A 57 -8.07 -12.13 -2.79
N ILE A 58 -8.14 -13.43 -2.46
CA ILE A 58 -7.10 -14.38 -2.88
C ILE A 58 -7.24 -14.42 -4.39
N VAL A 59 -6.34 -13.69 -5.04
CA VAL A 59 -6.25 -13.62 -6.47
C VAL A 59 -5.18 -14.62 -6.89
N HIS A 60 -5.53 -15.53 -7.79
CA HIS A 60 -4.63 -16.55 -8.30
C HIS A 60 -4.14 -16.21 -9.71
N ILE A 61 -2.98 -16.75 -10.09
CA ILE A 61 -2.52 -16.73 -11.48
C ILE A 61 -3.60 -17.39 -12.34
N ASN A 62 -3.85 -16.82 -13.53
CA ASN A 62 -4.91 -17.17 -14.48
C ASN A 62 -6.34 -16.84 -14.04
N GLN A 63 -6.56 -16.29 -12.84
CA GLN A 63 -7.87 -15.80 -12.45
C GLN A 63 -8.29 -14.62 -13.33
N LYS A 64 -9.57 -14.59 -13.71
CA LYS A 64 -10.18 -13.44 -14.37
C LYS A 64 -10.67 -12.46 -13.32
N VAL A 65 -10.30 -11.20 -13.47
CA VAL A 65 -10.70 -10.10 -12.59
C VAL A 65 -11.14 -8.91 -13.42
N TRP A 66 -11.84 -7.97 -12.78
CA TRP A 66 -12.27 -6.73 -13.41
C TRP A 66 -11.47 -5.57 -12.85
N ALA A 67 -10.89 -4.77 -13.74
CA ALA A 67 -10.13 -3.59 -13.36
C ALA A 67 -10.29 -2.50 -14.40
N ARG A 68 -9.99 -1.26 -14.03
CA ARG A 68 -10.02 -0.14 -14.96
C ARG A 68 -8.84 -0.25 -15.93
N HIS A 69 -9.13 -0.35 -17.21
CA HIS A 69 -8.14 -0.31 -18.28
C HIS A 69 -7.42 1.04 -18.29
N LEU A 70 -6.09 1.04 -18.26
CA LEU A 70 -5.28 2.26 -18.18
C LEU A 70 -5.55 3.22 -19.36
N GLN A 71 -5.60 2.67 -20.58
CA GLN A 71 -5.81 3.43 -21.81
C GLN A 71 -7.28 3.82 -22.03
N HIS A 72 -8.20 2.86 -22.00
CA HIS A 72 -9.62 3.12 -22.30
C HIS A 72 -10.40 3.74 -21.13
N LYS A 73 -9.82 3.81 -19.92
CA LYS A 73 -10.44 4.31 -18.68
C LYS A 73 -11.77 3.64 -18.30
N ARG A 74 -12.09 2.50 -18.92
CA ARG A 74 -13.29 1.70 -18.68
C ARG A 74 -12.93 0.46 -17.87
N ILE A 75 -13.89 -0.06 -17.10
CA ILE A 75 -13.70 -1.33 -16.40
C ILE A 75 -13.80 -2.46 -17.43
N SER A 76 -12.81 -3.34 -17.44
CA SER A 76 -12.72 -4.46 -18.38
C SER A 76 -12.21 -5.70 -17.68
N GLU A 77 -12.64 -6.86 -18.17
CA GLU A 77 -12.13 -8.16 -17.72
C GLU A 77 -10.67 -8.31 -18.17
N CYS A 78 -9.83 -8.77 -17.25
CA CYS A 78 -8.42 -9.09 -17.49
C CYS A 78 -8.03 -10.35 -16.73
N ARG A 79 -6.94 -10.99 -17.16
CA ARG A 79 -6.41 -12.22 -16.56
C ARG A 79 -5.13 -11.91 -15.81
N ILE A 80 -5.02 -12.43 -14.59
CA ILE A 80 -3.78 -12.32 -13.80
C ILE A 80 -2.72 -13.21 -14.43
N ILE A 81 -1.58 -12.63 -14.80
CA ILE A 81 -0.45 -13.38 -15.38
C ILE A 81 0.74 -13.48 -14.43
N LYS A 82 0.87 -12.54 -13.47
CA LYS A 82 1.92 -12.55 -12.46
C LYS A 82 1.41 -11.96 -11.15
N ILE A 83 1.85 -12.54 -10.05
CA ILE A 83 1.67 -12.01 -8.69
C ILE A 83 3.06 -11.73 -8.15
N ASP A 84 3.28 -10.52 -7.67
CA ASP A 84 4.56 -10.09 -7.12
C ASP A 84 4.35 -9.19 -5.88
N LYS A 85 5.44 -8.77 -5.25
CA LYS A 85 5.44 -7.74 -4.21
C LYS A 85 6.33 -6.58 -4.63
N THR A 86 5.79 -5.37 -4.62
CA THR A 86 6.56 -4.16 -4.89
C THR A 86 6.87 -3.39 -3.60
N PRO A 87 8.11 -2.92 -3.41
CA PRO A 87 8.43 -2.02 -2.31
C PRO A 87 7.85 -0.62 -2.56
N LEU A 88 7.22 -0.05 -1.53
CA LEU A 88 6.74 1.32 -1.46
C LEU A 88 7.38 2.00 -0.24
N GLY A 89 7.93 3.18 -0.45
CA GLY A 89 8.50 4.02 0.60
C GLY A 89 7.44 4.62 1.50
N ILE A 90 7.69 4.53 2.81
CA ILE A 90 6.97 5.31 3.81
C ILE A 90 7.75 6.59 4.07
N VAL A 91 7.13 7.73 3.79
CA VAL A 91 7.79 9.04 3.79
C VAL A 91 7.00 10.01 4.64
N LYS A 92 7.69 10.67 5.58
CA LYS A 92 7.13 11.75 6.37
C LYS A 92 7.54 13.11 5.80
N PHE A 93 6.58 13.94 5.45
CA PHE A 93 6.81 15.28 4.91
C PHE A 93 6.93 16.35 6.01
N SER A 94 7.39 17.54 5.64
CA SER A 94 7.64 18.66 6.56
C SER A 94 6.38 19.20 7.23
N ASP A 95 5.22 19.04 6.60
CA ASP A 95 3.89 19.36 7.14
C ASP A 95 3.36 18.28 8.11
N ASN A 96 4.25 17.37 8.55
CA ASN A 96 3.96 16.21 9.42
C ASN A 96 3.01 15.19 8.82
N THR A 97 2.78 15.21 7.51
CA THR A 97 2.01 14.17 6.83
C THR A 97 2.86 12.93 6.57
N ILE A 98 2.24 11.75 6.50
CA ILE A 98 2.92 10.50 6.16
C ILE A 98 2.21 9.88 4.96
N SER A 99 2.98 9.50 3.95
CA SER A 99 2.56 8.67 2.84
C SER A 99 3.22 7.30 2.95
N ASP A 100 2.51 6.23 2.63
CA ASP A 100 3.02 4.85 2.58
C ASP A 100 2.94 4.23 1.17
N SER A 101 2.83 5.09 0.15
CA SER A 101 2.61 4.70 -1.24
C SER A 101 3.64 5.25 -2.22
N ILE A 102 4.76 5.81 -1.74
CA ILE A 102 5.79 6.42 -2.60
C ILE A 102 6.56 5.32 -3.32
N THR A 103 6.52 5.26 -4.65
CA THR A 103 7.32 4.28 -5.40
C THR A 103 8.80 4.67 -5.39
N LEU A 104 9.72 3.69 -5.48
CA LEU A 104 11.15 4.00 -5.55
C LEU A 104 11.52 4.88 -6.73
N ASN A 105 10.83 4.70 -7.86
CA ASN A 105 11.04 5.53 -9.04
C ASN A 105 10.60 6.99 -8.84
N GLU A 106 9.74 7.30 -7.87
CA GLU A 106 9.42 8.68 -7.50
C GLU A 106 10.52 9.34 -6.67
N ILE A 107 11.43 8.56 -6.09
CA ILE A 107 12.55 9.06 -5.28
C ILE A 107 13.76 9.32 -6.18
N LYS A 108 14.27 10.56 -6.16
CA LYS A 108 15.46 10.94 -6.94
C LYS A 108 16.67 10.13 -6.48
N ASN A 109 17.42 9.59 -7.44
CA ASN A 109 18.66 8.82 -7.24
C ASN A 109 18.50 7.46 -6.54
N TYR A 110 17.28 6.94 -6.39
CA TYR A 110 17.00 5.66 -5.72
C TYR A 110 16.05 4.78 -6.55
N ALA A 111 16.10 4.86 -7.88
CA ALA A 111 15.28 4.02 -8.74
C ALA A 111 15.63 2.52 -8.57
N ASP A 112 16.92 2.20 -8.42
CA ASP A 112 17.43 0.82 -8.35
C ASP A 112 17.94 0.42 -6.96
N ASN A 113 17.86 1.32 -5.96
CA ASN A 113 18.37 1.11 -4.61
C ASN A 113 17.42 1.68 -3.56
N PHE A 114 17.50 1.19 -2.33
CA PHE A 114 16.69 1.70 -1.24
C PHE A 114 17.35 2.90 -0.54
N PRO A 115 16.60 3.98 -0.26
CA PRO A 115 17.11 5.04 0.59
C PRO A 115 17.41 4.51 2.00
N PRO A 116 18.45 5.03 2.67
CA PRO A 116 18.65 4.76 4.09
C PRO A 116 17.47 5.26 4.92
N ILE A 117 17.11 4.48 5.94
CA ILE A 117 16.12 4.88 6.96
C ILE A 117 16.59 6.17 7.64
N ASP A 118 15.63 7.02 7.98
CA ASP A 118 15.81 8.34 8.60
C ASP A 118 16.64 9.33 7.78
N LYS A 119 16.72 9.12 6.45
CA LYS A 119 17.36 10.07 5.54
C LYS A 119 16.31 10.96 4.86
N MET A 120 16.65 12.24 4.73
CA MET A 120 15.86 13.14 3.89
C MET A 120 16.05 12.75 2.43
N ILE A 121 14.95 12.46 1.76
CA ILE A 121 14.87 12.12 0.35
C ILE A 121 14.18 13.24 -0.43
N HIS A 122 14.46 13.29 -1.73
CA HIS A 122 13.85 14.24 -2.66
C HIS A 122 13.02 13.47 -3.66
N LEU A 123 11.77 13.88 -3.81
CA LEU A 123 10.88 13.30 -4.80
C LEU A 123 11.02 14.02 -6.14
N LYS A 124 10.68 13.31 -7.21
CA LYS A 124 10.61 13.87 -8.57
C LYS A 124 9.58 15.01 -8.67
N SER A 125 8.53 15.01 -7.83
CA SER A 125 7.56 16.11 -7.70
C SER A 125 8.20 17.42 -7.23
N GLY A 126 9.38 17.37 -6.60
CA GLY A 126 10.03 18.51 -5.95
C GLY A 126 9.93 18.48 -4.43
N ASP A 127 9.03 17.67 -3.88
CA ASP A 127 8.85 17.54 -2.43
C ASP A 127 10.06 16.87 -1.76
N LYS A 128 10.19 17.12 -0.46
CA LYS A 128 11.19 16.48 0.40
C LYS A 128 10.51 15.83 1.59
N GLY A 129 11.01 14.68 1.99
CA GLY A 129 10.51 13.97 3.15
C GLY A 129 11.56 13.11 3.82
N LEU A 130 11.31 12.74 5.06
CA LEU A 130 12.09 11.79 5.82
C LEU A 130 11.64 10.38 5.44
N PHE A 131 12.55 9.57 4.90
CA PHE A 131 12.26 8.18 4.58
C PHE A 131 12.27 7.33 5.86
N LEU A 132 11.15 6.69 6.18
CA LEU A 132 10.96 5.99 7.45
C LEU A 132 11.14 4.47 7.31
N ALA A 133 10.61 3.88 6.24
CA ALA A 133 10.59 2.43 6.05
C ALA A 133 10.17 2.06 4.61
N LEU A 134 10.19 0.75 4.34
CA LEU A 134 9.57 0.14 3.16
C LEU A 134 8.34 -0.65 3.59
N ASN A 135 7.25 -0.45 2.86
CA ASN A 135 6.08 -1.30 2.87
C ASN A 135 6.08 -2.17 1.59
N TYR A 136 5.82 -3.46 1.71
CA TYR A 136 5.73 -4.35 0.55
C TYR A 136 4.26 -4.64 0.27
N LYS A 137 3.74 -4.08 -0.84
CA LYS A 137 2.36 -4.35 -1.29
C LYS A 137 2.36 -5.37 -2.41
N HIS A 138 1.33 -6.23 -2.43
CA HIS A 138 1.09 -7.09 -3.58
C HIS A 138 0.85 -6.24 -4.82
N ILE A 139 1.37 -6.70 -5.96
CA ILE A 139 1.13 -6.12 -7.26
C ILE A 139 0.82 -7.24 -8.24
N TYR A 140 -0.15 -6.99 -9.11
CA TYR A 140 -0.64 -7.96 -10.07
C TYR A 140 -0.33 -7.48 -11.48
N THR A 141 0.41 -8.29 -12.25
CA THR A 141 0.49 -8.09 -13.69
C THR A 141 -0.69 -8.79 -14.34
N VAL A 142 -1.41 -8.06 -15.19
CA VAL A 142 -2.61 -8.56 -15.87
C VAL A 142 -2.48 -8.44 -17.38
N GLU A 143 -3.19 -9.31 -18.10
CA GLU A 143 -3.36 -9.27 -19.54
C GLU A 143 -4.84 -9.04 -19.86
N TYR A 144 -5.12 -8.03 -20.68
CA TYR A 144 -6.45 -7.70 -21.18
C TYR A 144 -6.78 -8.51 -22.45
N LYS A 145 -8.06 -8.56 -22.82
CA LYS A 145 -8.52 -9.32 -24.01
C LYS A 145 -7.93 -8.84 -25.33
N ASP A 146 -7.53 -7.58 -25.40
CA ASP A 146 -6.86 -6.98 -26.56
C ASP A 146 -5.35 -7.32 -26.63
N GLY A 147 -4.85 -8.14 -25.69
CA GLY A 147 -3.44 -8.53 -25.59
C GLY A 147 -2.56 -7.51 -24.88
N THR A 148 -3.12 -6.37 -24.44
CA THR A 148 -2.34 -5.38 -23.67
C THR A 148 -2.12 -5.88 -22.24
N SER A 149 -1.04 -5.41 -21.61
CA SER A 149 -0.73 -5.74 -20.22
C SER A 149 -0.83 -4.52 -19.30
N GLY A 150 -1.17 -4.75 -18.04
CA GLY A 150 -1.28 -3.73 -17.00
C GLY A 150 -0.68 -4.16 -15.67
N CYS A 151 -0.49 -3.21 -14.76
CA CYS A 151 -0.10 -3.45 -13.37
C CYS A 151 -1.18 -2.88 -12.46
N LEU A 152 -1.61 -3.68 -11.48
CA LEU A 152 -2.70 -3.35 -10.55
C LEU A 152 -2.28 -3.57 -9.10
N PHE A 153 -2.71 -2.70 -8.22
CA PHE A 153 -2.73 -2.93 -6.78
C PHE A 153 -4.02 -3.67 -6.38
N PRO A 154 -4.07 -4.29 -5.18
CA PRO A 154 -5.29 -4.93 -4.67
C PRO A 154 -6.53 -4.03 -4.73
N ASP A 155 -6.35 -2.73 -4.45
CA ASP A 155 -7.41 -1.73 -4.46
C ASP A 155 -7.95 -1.41 -5.87
N ASP A 156 -7.18 -1.72 -6.92
CA ASP A 156 -7.61 -1.51 -8.32
C ASP A 156 -8.54 -2.63 -8.83
N ILE A 157 -8.61 -3.76 -8.12
CA ILE A 157 -9.44 -4.91 -8.49
C ILE A 157 -10.85 -4.69 -7.99
N CYS A 158 -11.80 -4.45 -8.90
CA CYS A 158 -13.20 -4.26 -8.57
C CYS A 158 -13.81 -5.56 -8.01
N SER A 159 -14.55 -5.48 -6.91
CA SER A 159 -15.39 -6.59 -6.44
C SER A 159 -16.64 -6.71 -7.31
N LEU A 160 -17.15 -7.92 -7.51
CA LEU A 160 -18.43 -8.12 -8.21
C LEU A 160 -19.58 -7.32 -7.56
N ASP A 161 -19.55 -7.13 -6.24
CA ASP A 161 -20.55 -6.32 -5.50
C ASP A 161 -20.50 -4.81 -5.83
N GLU A 162 -19.35 -4.27 -6.22
CA GLU A 162 -19.21 -2.87 -6.64
C GLU A 162 -19.81 -2.62 -8.04
N GLN A 163 -19.90 -3.66 -8.87
CA GLN A 163 -20.57 -3.59 -10.18
C GLN A 163 -22.09 -3.47 -10.04
N PHE A 164 -22.69 -4.10 -9.02
CA PHE A 164 -24.11 -3.98 -8.75
C PHE A 164 -24.48 -2.60 -8.18
N ASN A 165 -23.69 -2.06 -7.26
CA ASN A 165 -23.99 -0.76 -6.63
C ASN A 165 -23.87 0.44 -7.58
N SER A 166 -22.96 0.40 -8.55
CA SER A 166 -22.84 1.47 -9.56
C SER A 166 -23.93 1.40 -10.64
N SER A 167 -24.55 0.24 -10.84
CA SER A 167 -25.67 0.05 -11.78
C SER A 167 -27.01 0.47 -11.17
N LEU A 168 -27.19 0.30 -9.85
CA LEU A 168 -28.43 0.67 -9.15
C LEU A 168 -28.62 2.19 -9.00
N GLN A 169 -27.56 2.99 -9.02
CA GLN A 169 -27.69 4.46 -8.94
C GLN A 169 -28.10 5.13 -10.26
N ARG A 170 -28.13 4.40 -11.38
CA ARG A 170 -28.52 4.97 -12.70
C ARG A 170 -29.99 4.78 -13.06
N HIS A 171 -30.75 4.03 -12.27
CA HIS A 171 -32.20 3.82 -12.50
C HIS A 171 -33.10 4.52 -11.48
N ALA A 172 -32.53 5.30 -10.56
CA ALA A 172 -33.28 6.17 -9.66
C ALA A 172 -33.00 7.64 -9.99
N LYS A 173 -33.48 8.09 -11.15
CA LYS A 173 -33.76 9.51 -11.39
C LYS A 173 -34.86 9.67 -12.43
#